data_AF-A0A9P5GQ86-F1
#
_entry.id   AF-A0A9P5GQ86-F1
#
_cell.length_a   1.000
_cell.length_b   1.000
_cell.length_c   1.000
_cell.angle_alpha   90.00
_cell.angle_beta   90.00
_cell.angle_gamma   90.00
#
_symmetry.space_group_name_H-M   'P 1'
#
loop_
_entity.id
_entity.type
_entity.pdbx_description
1 polymer ?
#
loop_
_entity_poly.entity_id
_entity_poly.type
_entity_poly.pdbx_seq_one_letter_code
_entity_poly.pdbx_strand_id
1 'polypeptide(L)'
;MDYKQVKSQRDLSNEEIDLVKKAVKKGGFTGLQLDRVVNMLMRRMEKTATYYDYQHRESLGTFITQALTAILIVVSPNLVSMALTHPSGLSHNHTIEFPLAQLLRRANASPENTPYLCHLRSIYVINKNDSTWSDGRFYLPLDLSGCWRLFDNFLSIESVRVDIMEKDPNEELEFKEKYSNISKISIHHSSVGSLYLANLIWSCKTLRDFQYSIGGRASSDGGSPIFSPKAFIKVLCAHKKTLEILDVDAESQIHIFDIDDEEERDYALNEYESPFESGISDETCTFYQLIWAYGGSLKEFVALKRLSLGINFLLYFAAGVRGEPYKKREKLDLVDCLPNGLEYLCVRGYQKGENEEHDEQMDALMTFYKSGSSQLKELKGIDELIPNAEVVRDPDNDDHLLWSLEELGYESD
;
A
#
# COMPACT_ATOMS: atom_id res chain seq x y z
N MET A 1 -18.66 -20.66 4.01
CA MET A 1 -20.12 -20.68 4.27
C MET A 1 -20.85 -20.25 3.02
N ASP A 2 -21.82 -21.03 2.54
CA ASP A 2 -22.68 -20.62 1.43
C ASP A 2 -23.85 -19.76 1.93
N TYR A 3 -24.20 -18.72 1.17
CA TYR A 3 -25.32 -17.85 1.48
C TYR A 3 -26.67 -18.60 1.36
N LYS A 4 -27.48 -18.55 2.41
CA LYS A 4 -28.84 -19.11 2.43
C LYS A 4 -29.90 -18.02 2.27
N GLN A 5 -30.80 -18.17 1.30
CA GLN A 5 -31.93 -17.28 1.11
C GLN A 5 -32.97 -17.46 2.21
N VAL A 6 -33.54 -16.35 2.71
CA VAL A 6 -34.57 -16.35 3.77
C VAL A 6 -35.74 -15.42 3.42
N LYS A 7 -36.84 -15.47 4.17
CA LYS A 7 -37.95 -14.53 3.97
C LYS A 7 -37.50 -13.07 4.18
N SER A 8 -38.10 -12.14 3.42
CA SER A 8 -37.84 -10.70 3.56
C SER A 8 -38.09 -10.24 5.00
N GLN A 9 -37.18 -9.43 5.54
CA GLN A 9 -37.27 -8.85 6.89
C GLN A 9 -37.45 -7.31 6.84
N ARG A 10 -37.50 -6.73 5.65
CA ARG A 10 -37.78 -5.30 5.44
C ARG A 10 -39.17 -5.12 4.85
N ASP A 11 -39.90 -4.18 5.41
CA ASP A 11 -41.23 -3.77 4.95
C ASP A 11 -41.06 -2.68 3.90
N LEU A 12 -40.87 -3.08 2.64
CA LEU A 12 -40.86 -2.18 1.49
C LEU A 12 -42.13 -2.39 0.67
N SER A 13 -42.66 -1.31 0.10
CA SER A 13 -43.73 -1.37 -0.89
C SER A 13 -43.25 -2.07 -2.17
N ASN A 14 -44.20 -2.55 -2.98
CA ASN A 14 -43.88 -3.18 -4.27
C ASN A 14 -43.09 -2.24 -5.20
N GLU A 15 -43.39 -0.93 -5.17
CA GLU A 15 -42.69 0.08 -5.97
C GLU A 15 -41.22 0.22 -5.55
N GLU A 16 -40.94 0.25 -4.25
CA GLU A 16 -39.58 0.31 -3.71
C GLU A 16 -38.79 -0.97 -4.03
N ILE A 17 -39.43 -2.14 -3.93
CA ILE A 17 -38.81 -3.41 -4.31
C ILE A 17 -38.43 -3.41 -5.79
N ASP A 18 -39.28 -2.84 -6.65
CA ASP A 18 -38.99 -2.72 -8.08
C ASP A 18 -37.85 -1.75 -8.36
N LEU A 19 -37.69 -0.67 -7.59
CA LEU A 19 -36.52 0.21 -7.67
C LEU A 19 -35.24 -0.55 -7.29
N VAL A 20 -35.25 -1.32 -6.20
CA VAL A 20 -34.11 -2.15 -5.79
C VAL A 20 -33.76 -3.15 -6.89
N LYS A 21 -34.75 -3.87 -7.43
CA LYS A 21 -34.54 -4.83 -8.54
C LYS A 21 -33.96 -4.15 -9.77
N LYS A 22 -34.43 -2.95 -10.13
CA LYS A 22 -33.89 -2.19 -11.27
C LYS A 22 -32.41 -1.83 -11.05
N ALA A 23 -32.06 -1.37 -9.85
CA ALA A 23 -30.66 -1.07 -9.53
C ALA A 23 -29.77 -2.32 -9.57
N VAL A 24 -30.24 -3.45 -9.01
CA VAL A 24 -29.53 -4.73 -9.07
C VAL A 24 -29.33 -5.19 -10.53
N LYS A 25 -30.36 -5.07 -11.39
CA LYS A 25 -30.22 -5.36 -12.83
C LYS A 25 -29.21 -4.45 -13.52
N LYS A 26 -29.19 -3.15 -13.17
CA LYS A 26 -28.23 -2.18 -13.73
C LYS A 26 -26.78 -2.53 -13.39
N GLY A 27 -26.55 -3.18 -12.24
CA GLY A 27 -25.24 -3.76 -11.88
C GLY A 27 -24.89 -5.06 -12.61
N GLY A 28 -25.73 -5.49 -13.55
CA GLY A 28 -25.53 -6.72 -14.35
C GLY A 28 -25.91 -8.01 -13.63
N PHE A 29 -26.54 -7.97 -12.46
CA PHE A 29 -27.00 -9.18 -11.77
C PHE A 29 -28.30 -9.68 -12.42
N THR A 30 -28.33 -10.95 -12.83
CA THR A 30 -29.47 -11.57 -13.53
C THR A 30 -29.82 -12.95 -12.96
N GLY A 31 -31.05 -13.40 -13.19
CA GLY A 31 -31.51 -14.74 -12.76
C GLY A 31 -31.32 -14.96 -11.26
N LEU A 32 -30.73 -16.10 -10.89
CA LEU A 32 -30.50 -16.49 -9.49
C LEU A 32 -29.63 -15.48 -8.72
N GLN A 33 -28.73 -14.76 -9.39
CA GLN A 33 -27.89 -13.74 -8.74
C GLN A 33 -28.71 -12.52 -8.34
N LEU A 34 -29.66 -12.11 -9.20
CA LEU A 34 -30.57 -11.01 -8.89
C LEU A 34 -31.37 -11.32 -7.63
N ASP A 35 -31.98 -12.50 -7.58
CA ASP A 35 -32.80 -12.90 -6.42
C ASP A 35 -31.95 -12.99 -5.15
N ARG A 36 -30.71 -13.48 -5.26
CA ARG A 36 -29.76 -13.55 -4.15
C ARG A 36 -29.37 -12.17 -3.61
N VAL A 37 -28.98 -11.24 -4.49
CA VAL A 37 -28.58 -9.87 -4.07
C VAL A 37 -29.77 -9.12 -3.49
N VAL A 38 -30.95 -9.20 -4.12
CA VAL A 38 -32.18 -8.63 -3.57
C VAL A 38 -32.46 -9.24 -2.20
N ASN A 39 -32.33 -10.56 -2.05
CA ASN A 39 -32.54 -11.23 -0.77
C ASN A 39 -31.59 -10.71 0.32
N MET A 40 -30.31 -10.49 0.01
CA MET A 40 -29.34 -9.90 0.94
C MET A 40 -29.80 -8.50 1.39
N LEU A 41 -30.20 -7.65 0.45
CA LEU A 41 -30.65 -6.28 0.73
C LEU A 41 -31.93 -6.24 1.57
N MET A 42 -32.79 -7.25 1.47
CA MET A 42 -34.05 -7.35 2.22
C MET A 42 -33.89 -7.91 3.65
N ARG A 43 -32.67 -8.23 4.08
CA ARG A 43 -32.40 -8.69 5.46
C ARG A 43 -32.08 -7.52 6.40
N ARG A 44 -32.30 -7.75 7.69
CA ARG A 44 -31.88 -6.88 8.78
C ARG A 44 -30.76 -7.58 9.56
N MET A 45 -29.80 -6.81 10.06
CA MET A 45 -28.90 -7.33 11.10
C MET A 45 -29.68 -7.34 12.42
N GLU A 46 -29.86 -8.51 13.03
CA GLU A 46 -30.42 -8.59 14.38
C GLU A 46 -29.38 -8.12 15.41
N LYS A 47 -29.83 -7.39 16.44
CA LYS A 47 -28.96 -6.81 17.47
C LYS A 47 -28.51 -7.81 18.55
N THR A 48 -29.18 -8.96 18.69
CA THR A 48 -28.98 -9.89 19.81
C THR A 48 -28.67 -11.30 19.29
N ALA A 49 -27.42 -11.75 19.45
CA ALA A 49 -26.99 -13.11 19.11
C ALA A 49 -26.32 -13.78 20.32
N THR A 50 -26.58 -15.07 20.53
CA THR A 50 -25.92 -15.91 21.55
C THR A 50 -24.55 -16.40 21.04
N TYR A 51 -23.68 -16.83 21.96
CA TYR A 51 -22.24 -17.14 21.71
C TYR A 51 -21.92 -18.04 20.50
N TYR A 52 -22.83 -18.94 20.10
CA TYR A 52 -22.65 -19.83 18.94
C TYR A 52 -23.07 -19.23 17.58
N ASP A 53 -23.74 -18.07 17.58
CA ASP A 53 -24.35 -17.45 16.40
C ASP A 53 -23.51 -16.27 15.84
N TYR A 54 -22.34 -15.99 16.45
CA TYR A 54 -21.47 -14.87 16.08
C TYR A 54 -20.83 -15.03 14.69
N GLN A 55 -20.30 -16.22 14.37
CA GLN A 55 -19.72 -16.48 13.04
C GLN A 55 -20.76 -16.37 11.91
N HIS A 56 -22.03 -16.73 12.18
CA HIS A 56 -23.12 -16.57 11.23
C HIS A 56 -23.54 -15.09 11.11
N ARG A 57 -23.49 -14.31 12.20
CA ARG A 57 -23.80 -12.88 12.19
C ARG A 57 -22.77 -12.05 11.44
N GLU A 58 -21.48 -12.28 11.69
CA GLU A 58 -20.37 -11.59 10.99
C GLU A 58 -20.41 -11.87 9.48
N SER A 59 -20.66 -13.13 9.09
CA SER A 59 -20.81 -13.49 7.68
C SER A 59 -22.06 -12.88 7.03
N LEU A 60 -23.20 -12.85 7.72
CA LEU A 60 -24.41 -12.19 7.22
C LEU A 60 -24.22 -10.69 7.05
N GLY A 61 -23.64 -10.04 8.06
CA GLY A 61 -23.36 -8.61 8.03
C GLY A 61 -22.48 -8.25 6.84
N THR A 62 -21.43 -9.04 6.61
CA THR A 62 -20.56 -8.91 5.44
C THR A 62 -21.36 -9.03 4.13
N PHE A 63 -22.22 -10.03 3.95
CA PHE A 63 -23.03 -10.15 2.72
C PHE A 63 -23.96 -8.94 2.50
N ILE A 64 -24.61 -8.44 3.55
CA ILE A 64 -25.50 -7.28 3.47
C ILE A 64 -24.71 -6.03 3.09
N THR A 65 -23.58 -5.77 3.76
CA THR A 65 -22.71 -4.63 3.48
C THR A 65 -22.17 -4.69 2.05
N GLN A 66 -21.64 -5.83 1.62
CA GLN A 66 -21.13 -6.02 0.25
C GLN A 66 -22.23 -5.81 -0.81
N ALA A 67 -23.45 -6.29 -0.57
CA ALA A 67 -24.59 -6.05 -1.47
C ALA A 67 -25.01 -4.57 -1.49
N LEU A 68 -25.06 -3.91 -0.33
CA LEU A 68 -25.40 -2.49 -0.22
C LEU A 68 -24.38 -1.63 -0.95
N THR A 69 -23.08 -1.84 -0.71
CA THR A 69 -22.00 -1.11 -1.37
C THR A 69 -22.06 -1.27 -2.88
N ALA A 70 -22.29 -2.49 -3.38
CA ALA A 70 -22.44 -2.75 -4.81
C ALA A 70 -23.58 -1.92 -5.42
N ILE A 71 -24.74 -1.85 -4.76
CA ILE A 71 -25.88 -1.07 -5.28
C ILE A 71 -25.64 0.43 -5.16
N LEU A 72 -25.04 0.90 -4.08
CA LEU A 72 -24.67 2.32 -3.91
C LEU A 72 -23.75 2.80 -5.03
N ILE A 73 -22.78 1.98 -5.45
CA ILE A 73 -21.92 2.25 -6.62
C ILE A 73 -22.77 2.40 -7.89
N VAL A 74 -23.67 1.44 -8.16
CA VAL A 74 -24.46 1.40 -9.40
C VAL A 74 -25.40 2.61 -9.54
N VAL A 75 -25.90 3.13 -8.41
CA VAL A 75 -26.76 4.32 -8.38
C VAL A 75 -26.00 5.63 -8.29
N SER A 76 -24.66 5.59 -8.16
CA SER A 76 -23.78 6.76 -8.02
C SER A 76 -22.84 6.90 -9.23
N PRO A 77 -23.32 7.41 -10.39
CA PRO A 77 -22.51 7.49 -11.61
C PRO A 77 -21.30 8.44 -11.48
N ASN A 78 -21.39 9.45 -10.61
CA ASN A 78 -20.33 10.46 -10.40
C ASN A 78 -19.43 10.12 -9.21
N LEU A 79 -19.29 8.84 -8.85
CA LEU A 79 -18.43 8.42 -7.74
C LEU A 79 -16.95 8.70 -8.08
N VAL A 80 -16.32 9.60 -7.31
CA VAL A 80 -14.92 10.02 -7.52
C VAL A 80 -13.95 9.34 -6.54
N SER A 81 -14.42 9.03 -5.33
CA SER A 81 -13.63 8.38 -4.30
C SER A 81 -14.48 7.41 -3.51
N MET A 82 -13.89 6.31 -3.06
CA MET A 82 -14.56 5.36 -2.18
C MET A 82 -13.62 4.80 -1.11
N ALA A 83 -14.17 4.56 0.07
CA ALA A 83 -13.54 3.78 1.12
C ALA A 83 -14.32 2.47 1.28
N LEU A 84 -13.62 1.33 1.36
CA LEU A 84 -14.24 0.01 1.41
C LEU A 84 -13.40 -0.97 2.23
N THR A 85 -14.05 -1.91 2.90
CA THR A 85 -13.37 -3.09 3.47
C THR A 85 -13.12 -4.12 2.36
N HIS A 86 -12.23 -5.10 2.62
CA HIS A 86 -11.82 -6.10 1.63
C HIS A 86 -13.03 -6.67 0.84
N PRO A 87 -13.15 -6.41 -0.48
CA PRO A 87 -14.36 -6.67 -1.27
C PRO A 87 -14.64 -8.15 -1.52
N SER A 88 -13.63 -9.01 -1.32
CA SER A 88 -13.79 -10.48 -1.35
C SER A 88 -14.06 -11.08 0.04
N GLY A 89 -14.17 -10.24 1.08
CA GLY A 89 -14.25 -10.66 2.49
C GLY A 89 -12.94 -11.25 3.01
N LEU A 90 -12.91 -11.61 4.30
CA LEU A 90 -11.78 -12.28 4.97
C LEU A 90 -11.82 -13.82 4.81
N SER A 91 -12.64 -14.36 3.90
CA SER A 91 -12.82 -15.81 3.83
C SER A 91 -11.65 -16.47 3.10
N HIS A 92 -10.82 -17.20 3.85
CA HIS A 92 -9.73 -18.06 3.36
C HIS A 92 -10.19 -19.19 2.42
N ASN A 93 -11.49 -19.30 2.14
CA ASN A 93 -12.04 -20.25 1.16
C ASN A 93 -12.52 -19.48 -0.08
N HIS A 94 -11.81 -19.69 -1.19
CA HIS A 94 -11.99 -19.06 -2.51
C HIS A 94 -13.36 -19.32 -3.19
N THR A 95 -14.36 -19.88 -2.50
CA THR A 95 -15.64 -20.30 -3.07
C THR A 95 -16.79 -19.31 -2.90
N ILE A 96 -16.64 -18.27 -2.06
CA ILE A 96 -17.73 -17.31 -1.82
C ILE A 96 -17.63 -16.13 -2.79
N GLU A 97 -18.51 -16.10 -3.80
CA GLU A 97 -18.70 -14.88 -4.61
C GLU A 97 -19.53 -13.84 -3.85
N PHE A 98 -18.87 -12.78 -3.37
CA PHE A 98 -19.54 -11.60 -2.83
C PHE A 98 -20.03 -10.67 -3.96
N PRO A 99 -21.19 -10.01 -3.78
CA PRO A 99 -21.76 -9.14 -4.81
C PRO A 99 -20.83 -8.00 -5.25
N LEU A 100 -20.12 -7.36 -4.31
CA LEU A 100 -19.21 -6.26 -4.63
C LEU A 100 -18.03 -6.73 -5.47
N ALA A 101 -17.31 -7.78 -5.06
CA ALA A 101 -16.23 -8.36 -5.85
C ALA A 101 -16.68 -8.73 -7.26
N GLN A 102 -17.88 -9.33 -7.40
CA GLN A 102 -18.44 -9.65 -8.70
C GLN A 102 -18.75 -8.41 -9.55
N LEU A 103 -19.31 -7.36 -8.95
CA LEU A 103 -19.56 -6.09 -9.62
C LEU A 103 -18.25 -5.44 -10.11
N LEU A 104 -17.25 -5.38 -9.24
CA LEU A 104 -15.94 -4.77 -9.53
C LEU A 104 -15.20 -5.54 -10.63
N ARG A 105 -15.15 -6.88 -10.57
CA ARG A 105 -14.55 -7.70 -11.64
C ARG A 105 -15.19 -7.44 -13.00
N ARG A 106 -16.52 -7.34 -13.05
CA ARG A 106 -17.25 -7.04 -14.29
C ARG A 106 -16.94 -5.65 -14.82
N ALA A 107 -16.97 -4.66 -13.92
CA ALA A 107 -16.62 -3.29 -14.27
C ALA A 107 -15.18 -3.21 -14.81
N ASN A 108 -14.26 -3.92 -14.17
CA ASN A 108 -12.83 -3.89 -14.50
C ASN A 108 -12.52 -4.64 -15.80
N ALA A 109 -13.28 -5.69 -16.12
CA ALA A 109 -13.19 -6.41 -17.39
C ALA A 109 -13.76 -5.63 -18.58
N SER A 110 -14.58 -4.61 -18.36
CA SER A 110 -15.19 -3.79 -19.42
C SER A 110 -15.42 -2.35 -18.96
N PRO A 111 -14.36 -1.61 -18.64
CA PRO A 111 -14.47 -0.30 -17.98
C PRO A 111 -15.12 0.76 -18.88
N GLU A 112 -14.95 0.65 -20.20
CA GLU A 112 -15.58 1.54 -21.20
C GLU A 112 -17.11 1.39 -21.26
N ASN A 113 -17.63 0.21 -20.93
CA ASN A 113 -19.06 -0.12 -20.98
C ASN A 113 -19.74 0.01 -19.62
N THR A 114 -19.02 0.48 -18.60
CA THR A 114 -19.53 0.56 -17.24
C THR A 114 -19.87 2.02 -16.92
N PRO A 115 -21.16 2.40 -16.83
CA PRO A 115 -21.57 3.80 -16.62
C PRO A 115 -21.38 4.27 -15.16
N TYR A 116 -21.03 3.36 -14.26
CA TYR A 116 -20.64 3.62 -12.88
C TYR A 116 -19.14 3.35 -12.75
N LEU A 117 -18.45 4.02 -11.81
CA LEU A 117 -16.99 3.93 -11.60
C LEU A 117 -16.09 4.56 -12.69
N CYS A 118 -16.65 5.06 -13.80
CA CYS A 118 -15.87 5.72 -14.85
C CYS A 118 -15.15 6.99 -14.37
N HIS A 119 -15.63 7.62 -13.30
CA HIS A 119 -15.03 8.79 -12.65
C HIS A 119 -14.27 8.45 -11.36
N LEU A 120 -14.15 7.17 -10.99
CA LEU A 120 -13.49 6.77 -9.75
C LEU A 120 -11.98 7.02 -9.88
N ARG A 121 -11.45 7.89 -9.01
CA ARG A 121 -10.04 8.30 -8.98
C ARG A 121 -9.29 7.75 -7.78
N SER A 122 -9.96 7.56 -6.64
CA SER A 122 -9.30 7.16 -5.40
C SER A 122 -10.03 6.04 -4.67
N ILE A 123 -9.26 5.06 -4.19
CA ILE A 123 -9.76 3.96 -3.36
C ILE A 123 -8.97 3.95 -2.05
N TYR A 124 -9.69 3.89 -0.94
CA TYR A 124 -9.13 3.60 0.36
C TYR A 124 -9.61 2.22 0.82
N VAL A 125 -8.67 1.29 1.02
CA VAL A 125 -8.94 -0.04 1.55
C VAL A 125 -8.83 0.03 3.06
N ILE A 126 -9.97 -0.04 3.74
CA ILE A 126 -10.04 -0.06 5.20
C ILE A 126 -9.66 -1.47 5.65
N ASN A 127 -8.45 -1.61 6.19
CA ASN A 127 -8.00 -2.86 6.80
C ASN A 127 -8.42 -2.89 8.26
N LYS A 128 -9.63 -3.40 8.52
CA LYS A 128 -10.20 -3.51 9.86
C LYS A 128 -10.80 -4.89 10.04
N ASN A 129 -10.63 -5.46 11.22
CA ASN A 129 -11.28 -6.67 11.66
C ASN A 129 -12.23 -6.31 12.82
N ASP A 130 -13.53 -6.31 12.55
CA ASP A 130 -14.57 -6.04 13.55
C ASP A 130 -14.88 -7.27 14.42
N SER A 131 -14.09 -8.34 14.33
CA SER A 131 -14.24 -9.50 15.22
C SER A 131 -13.92 -9.10 16.65
N THR A 132 -14.73 -9.57 17.60
CA THR A 132 -14.45 -9.42 19.05
C THR A 132 -13.16 -10.11 19.49
N TRP A 133 -12.55 -10.92 18.61
CA TRP A 133 -11.29 -11.62 18.83
C TRP A 133 -10.10 -10.87 18.20
N SER A 134 -10.36 -9.80 17.46
CA SER A 134 -9.30 -8.98 16.88
C SER A 134 -8.63 -8.19 17.99
N ASP A 135 -7.37 -8.52 18.27
CA ASP A 135 -6.54 -7.67 19.09
C ASP A 135 -6.08 -6.50 18.22
N GLY A 136 -6.62 -5.31 18.52
CA GLY A 136 -6.36 -4.11 17.75
C GLY A 136 -4.88 -3.73 17.72
N ARG A 137 -4.01 -4.29 18.56
CA ARG A 137 -2.59 -3.92 18.65
C ARG A 137 -1.71 -4.55 17.57
N PHE A 138 -2.22 -5.54 16.86
CA PHE A 138 -1.49 -6.28 15.83
C PHE A 138 -1.89 -5.86 14.41
N TYR A 139 -0.99 -6.09 13.44
CA TYR A 139 -1.32 -5.93 12.03
C TYR A 139 -2.43 -6.90 11.61
N LEU A 140 -3.12 -6.55 10.53
CA LEU A 140 -4.14 -7.40 9.93
C LEU A 140 -3.65 -7.87 8.55
N PRO A 141 -3.69 -9.19 8.27
CA PRO A 141 -3.32 -9.70 6.96
C PRO A 141 -4.29 -9.20 5.89
N LEU A 142 -3.75 -8.73 4.77
CA LEU A 142 -4.53 -8.21 3.65
C LEU A 142 -3.94 -8.64 2.31
N ASP A 143 -4.77 -9.29 1.49
CA ASP A 143 -4.47 -9.54 0.07
C ASP A 143 -4.71 -8.26 -0.76
N LEU A 144 -3.77 -7.32 -0.66
CA LEU A 144 -3.87 -6.06 -1.41
C LEU A 144 -3.68 -6.31 -2.91
N SER A 145 -2.87 -7.28 -3.36
CA SER A 145 -2.74 -7.59 -4.79
C SER A 145 -4.04 -8.14 -5.38
N GLY A 146 -4.78 -8.97 -4.63
CA GLY A 146 -6.10 -9.44 -5.01
C GLY A 146 -7.12 -8.31 -5.08
N CYS A 147 -7.09 -7.37 -4.14
CA CYS A 147 -7.86 -6.13 -4.23
C CYS A 147 -7.49 -5.31 -5.47
N TRP A 148 -6.19 -5.17 -5.72
CA TRP A 148 -5.64 -4.38 -6.81
C TRP A 148 -6.26 -4.74 -8.16
N ARG A 149 -6.36 -6.05 -8.44
CA ARG A 149 -6.95 -6.61 -9.67
C ARG A 149 -8.45 -6.32 -9.86
N LEU A 150 -9.12 -5.73 -8.87
CA LEU A 150 -10.53 -5.36 -8.97
C LEU A 150 -10.73 -3.95 -9.55
N PHE A 151 -9.69 -3.13 -9.60
CA PHE A 151 -9.80 -1.73 -10.01
C PHE A 151 -8.60 -1.19 -10.80
N ASP A 152 -7.54 -1.99 -10.99
CA ASP A 152 -6.31 -1.65 -11.74
C ASP A 152 -6.55 -1.16 -13.18
N ASN A 153 -7.64 -1.57 -13.84
CA ASN A 153 -7.94 -1.20 -15.23
C ASN A 153 -9.04 -0.14 -15.36
N PHE A 154 -9.55 0.41 -14.26
CA PHE A 154 -10.50 1.53 -14.33
C PHE A 154 -9.88 2.74 -15.04
N LEU A 155 -10.69 3.45 -15.83
CA LEU A 155 -10.19 4.47 -16.76
C LEU A 155 -9.64 5.72 -16.04
N SER A 156 -10.27 6.12 -14.94
CA SER A 156 -9.91 7.34 -14.20
C SER A 156 -9.16 7.06 -12.90
N ILE A 157 -8.86 5.79 -12.58
CA ILE A 157 -8.23 5.46 -11.30
C ILE A 157 -6.83 6.08 -11.23
N GLU A 158 -6.53 6.69 -10.09
CA GLU A 158 -5.24 7.31 -9.83
C GLU A 158 -4.58 6.74 -8.59
N SER A 159 -5.34 6.60 -7.50
CA SER A 159 -4.79 6.33 -6.17
C SER A 159 -5.42 5.14 -5.46
N VAL A 160 -4.55 4.39 -4.78
CA VAL A 160 -4.92 3.37 -3.80
C VAL A 160 -4.20 3.68 -2.50
N ARG A 161 -4.97 3.66 -1.41
CA ARG A 161 -4.46 3.83 -0.05
C ARG A 161 -4.87 2.67 0.84
N VAL A 162 -3.99 2.29 1.76
CA VAL A 162 -4.25 1.34 2.84
C VAL A 162 -3.38 1.71 4.05
N ASP A 163 -3.86 1.40 5.25
CA ASP A 163 -3.10 1.52 6.49
C ASP A 163 -3.22 0.21 7.29
N ILE A 164 -2.31 -0.05 8.24
CA ILE A 164 -2.34 -1.21 9.16
C ILE A 164 -2.43 -2.56 8.42
N MET A 165 -1.54 -2.84 7.47
CA MET A 165 -1.50 -4.15 6.82
C MET A 165 -0.21 -4.92 7.05
N GLU A 166 -0.34 -6.24 7.15
CA GLU A 166 0.73 -7.18 6.84
C GLU A 166 0.33 -8.00 5.61
N LYS A 167 1.31 -8.62 4.95
CA LYS A 167 1.05 -9.49 3.79
C LYS A 167 0.20 -10.69 4.23
N ASP A 168 -0.88 -11.00 3.51
CA ASP A 168 -1.59 -12.26 3.73
C ASP A 168 -0.67 -13.45 3.43
N PRO A 169 -0.47 -14.40 4.36
CA PRO A 169 0.38 -15.57 4.13
C PRO A 169 -0.04 -16.44 2.93
N ASN A 170 -1.31 -16.36 2.52
CA ASN A 170 -1.86 -17.10 1.39
C ASN A 170 -1.82 -16.28 0.08
N GLU A 171 -1.35 -15.03 0.11
CA GLU A 171 -1.26 -14.19 -1.08
C GLU A 171 -0.10 -14.63 -1.97
N GLU A 172 -0.45 -15.09 -3.17
CA GLU A 172 0.48 -15.36 -4.24
C GLU A 172 0.76 -14.09 -5.04
N LEU A 173 2.03 -13.67 -5.04
CA LEU A 173 2.48 -12.54 -5.85
C LEU A 173 2.56 -12.95 -7.31
N GLU A 174 1.95 -12.16 -8.17
CA GLU A 174 2.06 -12.32 -9.61
C GLU A 174 2.82 -11.14 -10.20
N PHE A 175 4.03 -11.43 -10.71
CA PHE A 175 4.93 -10.42 -11.26
C PHE A 175 4.53 -10.03 -12.69
N LYS A 176 3.60 -9.09 -12.80
CA LYS A 176 3.15 -8.53 -14.09
C LYS A 176 3.64 -7.09 -14.27
N GLU A 177 4.27 -6.80 -15.39
CA GLU A 177 4.79 -5.47 -15.70
C GLU A 177 3.70 -4.54 -16.26
N LYS A 178 3.64 -3.29 -15.76
CA LYS A 178 2.98 -2.13 -16.39
C LYS A 178 1.56 -2.39 -16.92
N TYR A 179 0.72 -3.06 -16.14
CA TYR A 179 -0.68 -3.33 -16.50
C TYR A 179 -1.67 -2.38 -15.81
N SER A 180 -1.34 -1.89 -14.62
CA SER A 180 -2.24 -1.04 -13.81
C SER A 180 -2.23 0.42 -14.25
N ASN A 181 -3.40 1.04 -14.26
CA ASN A 181 -3.59 2.49 -14.44
C ASN A 181 -3.35 3.30 -13.16
N ILE A 182 -3.21 2.64 -12.02
CA ILE A 182 -2.89 3.31 -10.74
C ILE A 182 -1.52 3.98 -10.85
N SER A 183 -1.44 5.21 -10.37
CA SER A 183 -0.23 6.02 -10.41
C SER A 183 0.19 6.58 -9.04
N LYS A 184 -0.63 6.37 -8.00
CA LYS A 184 -0.38 6.84 -6.64
C LYS A 184 -0.63 5.71 -5.65
N ILE A 185 0.35 5.41 -4.82
CA ILE A 185 0.29 4.34 -3.83
C ILE A 185 0.62 4.91 -2.46
N SER A 186 -0.23 4.64 -1.48
CA SER A 186 -0.02 5.04 -0.09
C SER A 186 -0.27 3.84 0.82
N ILE A 187 0.79 3.34 1.47
CA ILE A 187 0.73 2.21 2.41
C ILE A 187 1.35 2.69 3.71
N HIS A 188 0.56 2.97 4.74
CA HIS A 188 1.10 3.51 5.99
C HIS A 188 0.95 2.54 7.15
N HIS A 189 1.81 2.70 8.14
CA HIS A 189 1.76 1.94 9.39
C HIS A 189 1.61 0.44 9.10
N SER A 190 2.48 -0.12 8.26
CA SER A 190 2.32 -1.45 7.69
C SER A 190 3.60 -2.28 7.78
N SER A 191 3.45 -3.60 7.76
CA SER A 191 4.52 -4.58 7.83
C SER A 191 4.59 -5.38 6.52
N VAL A 192 5.18 -4.77 5.47
CA VAL A 192 5.37 -5.42 4.17
C VAL A 192 6.80 -5.26 3.65
N GLY A 193 7.36 -6.34 3.11
CA GLY A 193 8.73 -6.36 2.62
C GLY A 193 8.90 -5.70 1.25
N SER A 194 10.14 -5.41 0.87
CA SER A 194 10.46 -4.74 -0.40
C SER A 194 10.10 -5.56 -1.63
N LEU A 195 10.13 -6.91 -1.60
CA LEU A 195 9.60 -7.73 -2.70
C LEU A 195 8.13 -7.39 -3.01
N TYR A 196 7.32 -7.21 -1.96
CA TYR A 196 5.91 -6.87 -2.07
C TYR A 196 5.71 -5.50 -2.71
N LEU A 197 6.40 -4.49 -2.16
CA LEU A 197 6.37 -3.12 -2.64
C LEU A 197 6.88 -3.03 -4.08
N ALA A 198 7.93 -3.79 -4.41
CA ALA A 198 8.47 -3.84 -5.75
C ALA A 198 7.47 -4.42 -6.75
N ASN A 199 6.74 -5.48 -6.38
CA ASN A 199 5.69 -6.00 -7.25
C ASN A 199 4.60 -4.95 -7.55
N LEU A 200 4.18 -4.18 -6.54
CA LEU A 200 3.20 -3.11 -6.73
C LEU A 200 3.72 -1.98 -7.62
N ILE A 201 4.94 -1.50 -7.38
CA ILE A 201 5.60 -0.46 -8.19
C ILE A 201 5.75 -0.94 -9.65
N TRP A 202 6.14 -2.19 -9.85
CA TRP A 202 6.35 -2.80 -11.15
C TRP A 202 5.05 -2.97 -11.95
N SER A 203 3.93 -3.18 -11.25
CA SER A 203 2.61 -3.31 -11.88
C SER A 203 2.10 -2.02 -12.53
N CYS A 204 2.58 -0.85 -12.09
CA CYS A 204 2.08 0.44 -12.53
C CYS A 204 2.58 0.77 -13.94
N LYS A 205 1.69 1.22 -14.85
CA LYS A 205 2.09 1.79 -16.15
C LYS A 205 2.93 3.06 -15.97
N THR A 206 2.58 3.85 -14.97
CA THR A 206 3.25 5.11 -14.64
C THR A 206 3.03 5.38 -13.17
N LEU A 207 4.12 5.40 -12.39
CA LEU A 207 4.09 5.79 -10.99
C LEU A 207 4.46 7.27 -10.84
N ARG A 208 3.65 8.01 -10.08
CA ARG A 208 3.81 9.46 -9.80
C ARG A 208 3.93 9.75 -8.31
N ASP A 209 3.29 8.97 -7.45
CA ASP A 209 3.32 9.16 -6.00
C ASP A 209 3.49 7.80 -5.31
N PHE A 210 4.50 7.68 -4.46
CA PHE A 210 4.71 6.48 -3.66
C PHE A 210 5.03 6.87 -2.22
N GLN A 211 4.21 6.36 -1.31
CA GLN A 211 4.34 6.60 0.12
C GLN A 211 4.28 5.27 0.86
N TYR A 212 5.29 5.01 1.69
CA TYR A 212 5.36 3.84 2.54
C TYR A 212 5.86 4.20 3.93
N SER A 213 5.18 3.74 4.98
CA SER A 213 5.70 3.80 6.34
C SER A 213 5.46 2.50 7.10
N ILE A 214 6.45 2.12 7.90
CA ILE A 214 6.33 0.99 8.82
C ILE A 214 5.69 1.40 10.15
N GLY A 215 5.52 0.44 11.06
CA GLY A 215 5.18 0.71 12.45
C GLY A 215 3.68 0.89 12.68
N GLY A 216 3.32 1.39 13.87
CA GLY A 216 1.93 1.59 14.27
C GLY A 216 1.22 0.36 14.82
N ARG A 217 1.73 -0.85 14.58
CA ARG A 217 1.26 -2.11 15.20
C ARG A 217 2.41 -3.09 15.42
N ALA A 218 2.14 -4.12 16.22
CA ALA A 218 3.04 -5.25 16.43
C ALA A 218 2.77 -6.37 15.41
N SER A 219 3.82 -7.14 15.08
CA SER A 219 3.66 -8.39 14.32
C SER A 219 3.18 -9.52 15.23
N SER A 220 2.24 -10.33 14.77
CA SER A 220 1.69 -11.45 15.56
C SER A 220 2.73 -12.53 15.86
N ASP A 221 3.73 -12.67 15.00
CA ASP A 221 4.83 -13.63 15.12
C ASP A 221 6.12 -13.02 15.68
N GLY A 222 6.10 -11.73 16.05
CA GLY A 222 7.30 -10.98 16.46
C GLY A 222 8.31 -10.75 15.32
N GLY A 223 7.98 -11.10 14.08
CA GLY A 223 8.78 -10.88 12.90
C GLY A 223 8.80 -9.42 12.47
N SER A 224 9.64 -9.13 11.47
CA SER A 224 9.69 -7.81 10.85
C SER A 224 9.94 -7.95 9.35
N PRO A 225 9.40 -7.04 8.53
CA PRO A 225 9.49 -7.16 7.09
C PRO A 225 10.93 -6.91 6.63
N ILE A 226 11.38 -7.75 5.71
CA ILE A 226 12.67 -7.57 5.06
C ILE A 226 12.62 -6.36 4.12
N PHE A 227 13.59 -5.45 4.23
CA PHE A 227 13.69 -4.30 3.34
C PHE A 227 15.08 -4.19 2.68
N SER A 228 15.16 -4.56 1.40
CA SER A 228 16.31 -4.33 0.52
C SER A 228 16.21 -2.98 -0.17
N PRO A 229 17.02 -1.99 0.23
CA PRO A 229 17.01 -0.67 -0.40
C PRO A 229 17.45 -0.76 -1.87
N LYS A 230 18.31 -1.71 -2.22
CA LYS A 230 18.81 -1.88 -3.60
C LYS A 230 17.71 -2.38 -4.54
N ALA A 231 17.01 -3.44 -4.17
CA ALA A 231 15.88 -3.96 -4.96
C ALA A 231 14.79 -2.88 -5.13
N PHE A 232 14.48 -2.17 -4.04
CA PHE A 232 13.49 -1.10 -4.04
C PHE A 232 13.88 0.09 -4.94
N ILE A 233 15.13 0.56 -4.89
CA ILE A 233 15.57 1.64 -5.80
C ILE A 233 15.55 1.15 -7.26
N LYS A 234 15.97 -0.10 -7.52
CA LYS A 234 16.01 -0.65 -8.87
C LYS A 234 14.64 -0.70 -9.53
N VAL A 235 13.60 -1.08 -8.79
CA VAL A 235 12.23 -1.05 -9.33
C VAL A 235 11.71 0.39 -9.52
N LEU A 236 12.04 1.32 -8.61
CA LEU A 236 11.72 2.74 -8.79
C LEU A 236 12.39 3.34 -10.03
N CYS A 237 13.56 2.83 -10.42
CA CYS A 237 14.29 3.28 -11.61
C CYS A 237 13.49 3.10 -12.92
N ALA A 238 12.45 2.25 -12.94
CA ALA A 238 11.51 2.15 -14.06
C ALA A 238 10.64 3.42 -14.24
N HIS A 239 10.52 4.25 -13.20
CA HIS A 239 9.63 5.42 -13.12
C HIS A 239 10.37 6.75 -12.91
N LYS A 240 11.68 6.81 -13.19
CA LYS A 240 12.52 8.03 -13.01
C LYS A 240 11.94 9.31 -13.62
N LYS A 241 11.25 9.17 -14.76
CA LYS A 241 10.71 10.30 -15.52
C LYS A 241 9.33 10.75 -15.05
N THR A 242 8.69 9.99 -14.16
CA THR A 242 7.27 10.17 -13.82
C THR A 242 7.03 10.30 -12.32
N LEU A 243 7.92 9.75 -11.47
CA LEU A 243 7.79 9.83 -10.02
C LEU A 243 7.98 11.28 -9.55
N GLU A 244 6.95 11.83 -8.89
CA GLU A 244 6.87 13.21 -8.40
C GLU A 244 7.00 13.28 -6.88
N ILE A 245 6.50 12.27 -6.17
CA ILE A 245 6.52 12.18 -4.70
C ILE A 245 7.07 10.81 -4.31
N LEU A 246 8.08 10.84 -3.45
CA LEU A 246 8.61 9.65 -2.79
C LEU A 246 8.72 9.93 -1.29
N ASP A 247 7.94 9.20 -0.50
CA ASP A 247 8.00 9.20 0.95
C ASP A 247 8.19 7.77 1.46
N VAL A 248 9.34 7.45 2.02
CA VAL A 248 9.60 6.12 2.58
C VAL A 248 10.16 6.27 3.99
N ASP A 249 9.44 5.73 4.95
CA ASP A 249 9.80 5.68 6.36
C ASP A 249 9.89 4.22 6.81
N ALA A 250 11.02 3.60 6.47
CA ALA A 250 11.30 2.19 6.72
C ALA A 250 12.76 1.93 7.17
N GLU A 251 13.56 2.98 7.38
CA GLU A 251 15.01 2.88 7.59
C GLU A 251 15.38 2.05 8.83
N SER A 252 14.58 2.10 9.89
CA SER A 252 14.81 1.31 11.11
C SER A 252 14.75 -0.21 10.89
N GLN A 253 14.29 -0.67 9.73
CA GLN A 253 14.28 -2.09 9.31
C GLN A 253 15.35 -2.42 8.27
N ILE A 254 16.18 -1.45 7.86
CA ILE A 254 17.26 -1.65 6.90
C ILE A 254 18.56 -1.95 7.67
N HIS A 255 18.62 -3.13 8.31
CA HIS A 255 19.77 -3.56 9.10
C HIS A 255 21.10 -3.59 8.34
N ILE A 256 21.04 -3.63 7.00
CA ILE A 256 22.23 -3.62 6.15
C ILE A 256 23.01 -2.30 6.33
N PHE A 257 22.37 -1.20 6.71
CA PHE A 257 23.07 0.06 6.98
C PHE A 257 23.89 0.05 8.28
N ASP A 258 23.62 -0.90 9.19
CA ASP A 258 24.38 -1.07 10.44
C ASP A 258 25.74 -1.77 10.23
N ILE A 259 26.03 -2.25 9.01
CA ILE A 259 27.30 -2.90 8.69
C ILE A 259 28.37 -1.83 8.45
N ASP A 260 29.34 -1.69 9.36
CA ASP A 260 30.40 -0.66 9.28
C ASP A 260 31.32 -0.82 8.06
N ASP A 261 31.68 -2.05 7.68
CA ASP A 261 32.57 -2.29 6.56
C ASP A 261 31.85 -2.07 5.22
N GLU A 262 32.35 -1.14 4.40
CA GLU A 262 31.72 -0.75 3.13
C GLU A 262 31.66 -1.90 2.10
N GLU A 263 32.67 -2.77 2.08
CA GLU A 263 32.75 -3.89 1.13
C GLU A 263 31.77 -5.00 1.53
N GLU A 264 31.71 -5.34 2.82
CA GLU A 264 30.71 -6.24 3.38
C GLU A 264 29.29 -5.71 3.18
N ARG A 265 29.08 -4.41 3.42
CA ARG A 265 27.79 -3.75 3.19
C ARG A 265 27.36 -3.84 1.74
N ASP A 266 28.24 -3.52 0.78
CA ASP A 266 27.91 -3.62 -0.64
C ASP A 266 27.66 -5.08 -1.05
N TYR A 267 28.41 -6.04 -0.52
CA TYR A 267 28.16 -7.46 -0.73
C TYR A 267 26.76 -7.86 -0.25
N ALA A 268 26.39 -7.51 0.98
CA ALA A 268 25.07 -7.78 1.54
C ALA A 268 23.94 -7.14 0.71
N LEU A 269 24.12 -5.91 0.24
CA LEU A 269 23.18 -5.22 -0.65
C LEU A 269 23.03 -5.89 -2.02
N ASN A 270 24.05 -6.61 -2.48
CA ASN A 270 24.02 -7.34 -3.75
C ASN A 270 23.41 -8.73 -3.61
N GLU A 271 23.56 -9.38 -2.46
CA GLU A 271 23.06 -10.74 -2.23
C GLU A 271 21.58 -10.74 -1.81
N TYR A 272 21.17 -9.82 -0.94
CA TYR A 272 19.87 -9.89 -0.27
C TYR A 272 18.72 -9.31 -1.12
N GLU A 273 17.64 -10.08 -1.28
CA GLU A 273 16.54 -9.80 -2.21
C GLU A 273 17.06 -9.44 -3.60
N SER A 274 17.81 -10.38 -4.17
CA SER A 274 18.50 -10.21 -5.43
C SER A 274 18.33 -11.42 -6.35
N PRO A 275 18.75 -11.33 -7.62
CA PRO A 275 18.84 -12.49 -8.51
C PRO A 275 19.81 -13.58 -8.03
N PHE A 276 20.71 -13.24 -7.11
CA PHE A 276 21.79 -14.11 -6.63
C PHE A 276 21.43 -14.82 -5.33
N GLU A 277 20.34 -14.42 -4.68
CA GLU A 277 19.89 -15.01 -3.43
C GLU A 277 19.57 -16.50 -3.60
N SER A 278 20.14 -17.33 -2.72
CA SER A 278 19.86 -18.76 -2.71
C SER A 278 18.52 -19.07 -2.04
N GLY A 279 17.71 -19.95 -2.65
CA GLY A 279 16.49 -20.48 -2.03
C GLY A 279 15.20 -19.70 -2.33
N ILE A 280 15.28 -18.66 -3.17
CA ILE A 280 14.09 -17.99 -3.72
C ILE A 280 13.45 -18.82 -4.84
N SER A 281 12.15 -18.58 -5.12
CA SER A 281 11.45 -19.25 -6.21
C SER A 281 11.96 -18.80 -7.59
N ASP A 282 11.76 -19.63 -8.62
CA ASP A 282 12.15 -19.31 -10.00
C ASP A 282 11.46 -18.04 -10.51
N GLU A 283 10.19 -17.83 -10.16
CA GLU A 283 9.43 -16.64 -10.54
C GLU A 283 10.01 -15.38 -9.87
N THR A 284 10.36 -15.48 -8.58
CA THR A 284 10.97 -14.39 -7.81
C THR A 284 12.35 -14.05 -8.34
N CYS A 285 13.17 -15.07 -8.64
CA CYS A 285 14.48 -14.90 -9.27
C CYS A 285 14.35 -14.20 -10.63
N THR A 286 13.42 -14.65 -11.47
CA THR A 286 13.14 -14.03 -12.78
C THR A 286 12.72 -12.58 -12.63
N PHE A 287 11.83 -12.28 -11.68
CA PHE A 287 11.42 -10.90 -11.38
C PHE A 287 12.62 -10.04 -10.97
N TYR A 288 13.46 -10.53 -10.06
CA TYR A 288 14.65 -9.81 -9.66
C TYR A 288 15.60 -9.57 -10.83
N GLN A 289 15.83 -10.55 -11.70
CA GLN A 289 16.66 -10.39 -12.90
C GLN A 289 16.14 -9.27 -13.80
N LEU A 290 14.82 -9.16 -13.99
CA LEU A 290 14.20 -8.10 -14.79
C LEU A 290 14.46 -6.71 -14.19
N ILE A 291 14.24 -6.53 -12.88
CA ILE A 291 14.48 -5.22 -12.25
C ILE A 291 15.99 -4.94 -12.09
N TRP A 292 16.84 -5.96 -12.04
CA TRP A 292 18.29 -5.77 -11.88
C TRP A 292 18.96 -5.09 -13.06
N ALA A 293 18.34 -5.16 -14.24
CA ALA A 293 18.76 -4.42 -15.43
C ALA A 293 18.63 -2.89 -15.26
N TYR A 294 17.80 -2.42 -14.32
CA TYR A 294 17.65 -1.02 -14.00
C TYR A 294 18.71 -0.59 -12.98
N GLY A 295 19.15 0.65 -13.08
CA GLY A 295 20.08 1.27 -12.14
C GLY A 295 20.08 2.77 -12.33
N GLY A 296 20.43 3.52 -11.29
CA GLY A 296 20.44 4.97 -11.31
C GLY A 296 20.65 5.58 -9.94
N SER A 297 20.83 6.89 -9.95
CA SER A 297 20.97 7.76 -8.79
C SER A 297 19.75 8.66 -8.62
N LEU A 298 19.63 9.27 -7.43
CA LEU A 298 18.55 10.20 -7.10
C LEU A 298 18.43 11.34 -8.12
N LYS A 299 19.54 11.89 -8.60
CA LYS A 299 19.60 12.99 -9.58
C LYS A 299 18.82 12.72 -10.87
N GLU A 300 18.70 11.45 -11.25
CA GLU A 300 18.04 11.03 -12.49
C GLU A 300 16.51 11.04 -12.39
N PHE A 301 15.94 11.23 -11.18
CA PHE A 301 14.50 11.34 -10.96
C PHE A 301 14.01 12.75 -11.28
N VAL A 302 14.03 13.08 -12.58
CA VAL A 302 13.81 14.46 -13.09
C VAL A 302 12.43 15.04 -12.80
N ALA A 303 11.43 14.20 -12.51
CA ALA A 303 10.07 14.64 -12.16
C ALA A 303 9.87 14.81 -10.64
N LEU A 304 10.84 14.40 -9.82
CA LEU A 304 10.70 14.34 -8.37
C LEU A 304 10.69 15.74 -7.76
N LYS A 305 9.61 16.04 -7.05
CA LYS A 305 9.36 17.33 -6.39
C LYS A 305 9.37 17.22 -4.87
N ARG A 306 8.96 16.08 -4.32
CA ARG A 306 8.93 15.85 -2.88
C ARG A 306 9.64 14.55 -2.54
N LEU A 307 10.61 14.65 -1.64
CA LEU A 307 11.39 13.53 -1.15
C LEU A 307 11.37 13.52 0.37
N SER A 308 11.12 12.35 0.96
CA SER A 308 11.17 12.16 2.40
C SER A 308 11.71 10.76 2.70
N LEU A 309 12.91 10.69 3.28
CA LEU A 309 13.64 9.43 3.51
C LEU A 309 14.42 9.50 4.83
N GLY A 310 14.76 8.34 5.37
CA GLY A 310 15.81 8.24 6.40
C GLY A 310 17.18 8.65 5.84
N ILE A 311 18.07 9.12 6.72
CA ILE A 311 19.38 9.67 6.35
C ILE A 311 20.26 8.66 5.60
N ASN A 312 20.37 7.42 6.08
CA ASN A 312 21.21 6.41 5.44
C ASN A 312 20.66 6.01 4.07
N PHE A 313 19.35 5.87 3.97
CA PHE A 313 18.68 5.53 2.73
C PHE A 313 18.79 6.65 1.70
N LEU A 314 18.66 7.92 2.14
CA LEU A 314 18.87 9.09 1.30
C LEU A 314 20.27 9.11 0.70
N LEU A 315 21.31 8.96 1.52
CA LEU A 315 22.70 8.97 1.07
C LEU A 315 22.99 7.79 0.13
N TYR A 316 22.48 6.60 0.45
CA TYR A 316 22.62 5.42 -0.40
C TYR A 316 21.97 5.64 -1.78
N PHE A 317 20.76 6.20 -1.82
CA PHE A 317 20.05 6.48 -3.06
C PHE A 317 20.69 7.62 -3.86
N ALA A 318 21.19 8.65 -3.19
CA ALA A 318 21.94 9.74 -3.82
C ALA A 318 23.19 9.21 -4.54
N ALA A 319 23.96 8.35 -3.89
CA ALA A 319 25.12 7.69 -4.49
C ALA A 319 24.76 6.73 -5.64
N GLY A 320 23.52 6.23 -5.64
CA GLY A 320 22.93 5.44 -6.71
C GLY A 320 23.24 3.95 -6.65
N VAL A 321 22.43 3.19 -7.39
CA VAL A 321 22.53 1.73 -7.47
C VAL A 321 22.99 1.30 -8.85
N ARG A 322 24.10 0.56 -8.89
CA ARG A 322 24.64 -0.08 -10.11
C ARG A 322 24.58 -1.60 -9.99
N GLY A 323 24.62 -2.29 -11.13
CA GLY A 323 24.70 -3.75 -11.21
C GLY A 323 26.12 -4.31 -11.26
N GLU A 324 27.14 -3.46 -11.14
CA GLU A 324 28.56 -3.86 -11.17
C GLU A 324 29.10 -4.13 -9.75
N PRO A 325 30.19 -4.92 -9.62
CA PRO A 325 30.84 -5.20 -8.35
C PRO A 325 31.34 -3.93 -7.65
N TYR A 326 31.52 -4.05 -6.33
CA TYR A 326 31.98 -2.97 -5.46
C TYR A 326 33.20 -2.24 -6.04
N LYS A 327 33.03 -0.94 -6.23
CA LYS A 327 34.12 -0.01 -6.49
C LYS A 327 34.01 1.05 -5.41
N LYS A 328 35.09 1.23 -4.64
CA LYS A 328 35.16 2.28 -3.62
C LYS A 328 34.65 3.60 -4.22
N ARG A 329 33.57 4.12 -3.64
CA ARG A 329 32.91 5.30 -4.19
C ARG A 329 33.78 6.52 -3.94
N GLU A 330 33.82 7.44 -4.90
CA GLU A 330 34.34 8.78 -4.64
C GLU A 330 33.47 9.44 -3.55
N LYS A 331 34.04 10.40 -2.81
CA LYS A 331 33.31 11.09 -1.74
C LYS A 331 31.99 11.63 -2.30
N LEU A 332 30.87 11.18 -1.74
CA LEU A 332 29.55 11.60 -2.16
C LEU A 332 29.37 13.08 -1.84
N ASP A 333 28.81 13.83 -2.79
CA ASP A 333 28.26 15.16 -2.52
C ASP A 333 26.75 15.08 -2.74
N LEU A 334 25.99 15.10 -1.64
CA LEU A 334 24.54 15.01 -1.68
C LEU A 334 23.92 16.12 -2.51
N VAL A 335 24.44 17.36 -2.41
CA VAL A 335 23.90 18.54 -3.10
C VAL A 335 23.94 18.34 -4.61
N ASP A 336 25.06 17.81 -5.12
CA ASP A 336 25.23 17.52 -6.54
C ASP A 336 24.38 16.34 -7.02
N CYS A 337 23.88 15.52 -6.10
CA CYS A 337 23.05 14.34 -6.40
C CYS A 337 21.54 14.61 -6.29
N LEU A 338 21.11 15.79 -5.85
CA LEU A 338 19.70 16.13 -5.78
C LEU A 338 19.09 16.36 -7.19
N PRO A 339 17.81 16.01 -7.40
CA PRO A 339 17.11 16.38 -8.62
C PRO A 339 16.94 17.89 -8.71
N ASN A 340 17.18 18.47 -9.89
CA ASN A 340 17.10 19.92 -10.11
C ASN A 340 15.71 20.52 -9.80
N GLY A 341 14.64 19.73 -9.91
CA GLY A 341 13.26 20.14 -9.69
C GLY A 341 12.73 19.87 -8.28
N LEU A 342 13.59 19.48 -7.34
CA LEU A 342 13.16 19.12 -5.99
C LEU A 342 12.71 20.37 -5.23
N GLU A 343 11.46 20.35 -4.74
CA GLU A 343 10.81 21.45 -4.04
C GLU A 343 10.72 21.22 -2.52
N TYR A 344 10.68 19.96 -2.09
CA TYR A 344 10.58 19.56 -0.67
C TYR A 344 11.54 18.40 -0.38
N LEU A 345 12.29 18.52 0.71
CA LEU A 345 13.15 17.46 1.24
C LEU A 345 12.96 17.34 2.75
N CYS A 346 12.70 16.12 3.22
CA CYS A 346 12.68 15.78 4.64
C CYS A 346 13.64 14.64 4.90
N VAL A 347 14.51 14.84 5.89
CA VAL A 347 15.50 13.85 6.33
C VAL A 347 15.05 13.31 7.68
N ARG A 348 14.83 11.99 7.78
CA ARG A 348 14.45 11.32 9.03
C ARG A 348 15.65 10.65 9.68
N GLY A 349 15.63 10.55 11.00
CA GLY A 349 16.67 9.88 11.80
C GLY A 349 18.02 10.60 11.85
N TYR A 350 18.14 11.81 11.31
CA TYR A 350 19.37 12.59 11.42
C TYR A 350 19.44 13.32 12.77
N GLN A 351 20.54 13.12 13.48
CA GLN A 351 20.86 13.84 14.71
C GLN A 351 22.30 14.36 14.67
N LYS A 352 22.43 15.70 14.81
CA LYS A 352 23.72 16.38 14.70
C LYS A 352 24.70 15.91 15.77
N GLY A 353 25.94 15.61 15.36
CA GLY A 353 27.03 15.17 16.24
C GLY A 353 27.12 13.66 16.44
N GLU A 354 26.19 12.86 15.90
CA GLU A 354 26.27 11.39 16.00
C GLU A 354 27.14 10.76 14.91
N ASN A 355 27.20 11.39 13.73
CA ASN A 355 28.01 10.91 12.61
C ASN A 355 28.60 12.11 11.84
N GLU A 356 29.92 12.22 11.84
CA GLU A 356 30.65 13.34 11.22
C GLU A 356 30.40 13.42 9.70
N GLU A 357 30.27 12.30 9.01
CA GLU A 357 29.98 12.29 7.57
C GLU A 357 28.56 12.79 7.29
N HIS A 358 27.58 12.36 8.08
CA HIS A 358 26.21 12.87 7.97
C HIS A 358 26.17 14.38 8.23
N ASP A 359 26.88 14.86 9.25
CA ASP A 359 26.97 16.28 9.58
C ASP A 359 27.56 17.10 8.43
N GLU A 360 28.64 16.62 7.81
CA GLU A 360 29.23 17.28 6.64
C GLU A 360 28.23 17.39 5.48
N GLN A 361 27.48 16.33 5.18
CA GLN A 361 26.47 16.33 4.12
C GLN A 361 25.29 17.26 4.45
N MET A 362 24.81 17.25 5.69
CA MET A 362 23.68 18.07 6.12
C MET A 362 24.04 19.56 6.22
N ASP A 363 25.25 19.90 6.68
CA ASP A 363 25.74 21.28 6.72
C ASP A 363 25.94 21.84 5.29
N ALA A 364 26.42 21.03 4.35
CA ALA A 364 26.51 21.39 2.94
C ALA A 364 25.11 21.62 2.33
N LEU A 365 24.17 20.70 2.59
CA LEU A 365 22.78 20.80 2.14
C LEU A 365 22.08 22.06 2.69
N MET A 366 22.27 22.36 3.97
CA MET A 366 21.72 23.55 4.61
C MET A 366 22.31 24.84 4.02
N THR A 367 23.61 24.84 3.71
CA THR A 367 24.27 25.97 3.04
C THR A 367 23.72 26.16 1.62
N PHE A 368 23.56 25.07 0.87
CA PHE A 368 22.97 25.09 -0.47
C PHE A 368 21.53 25.63 -0.46
N TYR A 369 20.70 25.17 0.47
CA TYR A 369 19.34 25.68 0.67
C TYR A 369 19.30 27.18 0.99
N LYS A 370 20.09 27.63 1.97
CA LYS A 370 20.16 29.05 2.37
C LYS A 370 20.72 29.97 1.27
N SER A 371 21.51 29.44 0.34
CA SER A 371 22.03 30.22 -0.79
C SER A 371 20.94 30.65 -1.79
N GLY A 372 19.77 29.99 -1.79
CA GLY A 372 18.71 30.22 -2.78
C GLY A 372 19.05 29.72 -4.19
N SER A 373 20.13 28.95 -4.35
CA SER A 373 20.57 28.42 -5.65
C SER A 373 19.78 27.19 -6.11
N SER A 374 18.90 26.66 -5.26
CA SER A 374 18.09 25.47 -5.51
C SER A 374 16.60 25.81 -5.72
N GLN A 375 15.82 24.85 -6.22
CA GLN A 375 14.35 24.97 -6.26
C GLN A 375 13.68 24.54 -4.95
N LEU A 376 14.49 24.17 -3.95
CA LEU A 376 14.02 23.65 -2.68
C LEU A 376 13.36 24.78 -1.88
N LYS A 377 12.07 24.61 -1.58
CA LYS A 377 11.24 25.58 -0.86
C LYS A 377 11.14 25.24 0.62
N GLU A 378 11.26 23.96 0.94
CA GLU A 378 11.11 23.44 2.30
C GLU A 378 12.13 22.33 2.53
N LEU A 379 12.85 22.46 3.65
CA LEU A 379 13.83 21.51 4.14
C LEU A 379 13.52 21.21 5.60
N LYS A 380 13.37 19.93 5.94
CA LYS A 380 13.01 19.44 7.26
C LYS A 380 13.95 18.35 7.75
N GLY A 381 14.07 18.24 9.06
CA GLY A 381 14.83 17.17 9.70
C GLY A 381 16.34 17.39 9.79
N ILE A 382 16.79 18.65 9.68
CA ILE A 382 18.22 19.02 9.87
C ILE A 382 18.42 19.77 11.19
N ASP A 383 17.64 20.84 11.41
CA ASP A 383 17.73 21.63 12.65
C ASP A 383 16.94 20.96 13.79
N GLU A 384 15.96 20.14 13.43
CA GLU A 384 15.09 19.35 14.30
C GLU A 384 15.22 17.85 14.00
N LEU A 385 15.23 17.02 15.06
CA LEU A 385 15.15 15.57 14.89
C LEU A 385 13.71 15.18 14.49
N ILE A 386 13.58 14.54 13.35
CA ILE A 386 12.37 13.80 12.97
C ILE A 386 12.72 12.32 13.09
N PRO A 387 12.17 11.58 14.06
CA PRO A 387 12.50 10.16 14.24
C PRO A 387 12.05 9.34 13.03
N ASN A 388 12.74 8.22 12.78
CA ASN A 388 12.25 7.19 11.87
C ASN A 388 11.03 6.51 12.51
N ALA A 389 10.14 5.97 11.69
CA ALA A 389 9.11 5.07 12.17
C ALA A 389 9.74 3.82 12.81
N GLU A 390 9.11 3.32 13.87
CA GLU A 390 9.58 2.15 14.62
C GLU A 390 8.52 1.05 14.63
N VAL A 391 8.99 -0.20 14.62
CA VAL A 391 8.14 -1.37 14.79
C VAL A 391 7.81 -1.53 16.26
N VAL A 392 6.53 -1.78 16.57
CA VAL A 392 6.09 -2.08 17.93
C VAL A 392 6.50 -3.50 18.28
N ARG A 393 7.47 -3.67 19.18
CA ARG A 393 7.94 -4.99 19.61
C ARG A 393 7.15 -5.52 20.80
N ASP A 394 6.81 -4.64 21.73
CA ASP A 394 6.04 -4.98 22.93
C ASP A 394 4.78 -4.10 23.00
N PRO A 395 3.67 -4.51 22.36
CA PRO A 395 2.45 -3.71 22.34
C PRO A 395 1.77 -3.55 23.71
N ASP A 396 2.23 -4.24 24.76
CA ASP A 396 1.78 -4.01 26.13
C ASP A 396 2.52 -2.84 26.80
N ASN A 397 3.79 -2.61 26.44
CA ASN A 397 4.64 -1.58 27.05
C ASN A 397 4.90 -0.37 26.13
N ASP A 398 4.69 -0.51 24.82
CA ASP A 398 4.95 0.50 23.79
C ASP A 398 3.64 1.06 23.19
N ASP A 399 2.63 1.30 24.03
CA ASP A 399 1.31 1.76 23.61
C ASP A 399 1.33 3.09 22.84
N HIS A 400 2.26 3.98 23.18
CA HIS A 400 2.51 5.26 22.53
C HIS A 400 2.97 5.13 21.06
N LEU A 401 3.43 3.94 20.63
CA LEU A 401 3.77 3.65 19.23
C LEU A 401 2.59 3.04 18.44
N LEU A 402 1.49 2.71 19.11
CA LEU A 402 0.31 2.14 18.46
C LEU A 402 -0.49 3.22 17.74
N TRP A 403 -0.66 3.02 16.44
CA TRP A 403 -1.48 3.87 15.60
C TRP A 403 -2.89 3.30 15.47
N SER A 404 -3.92 4.14 15.41
CA SER A 404 -5.31 3.68 15.27
C SER A 404 -6.07 4.40 14.17
N LEU A 405 -7.09 3.72 13.61
CA LEU A 405 -8.00 4.30 12.62
C LEU A 405 -8.87 5.44 13.17
N GLU A 406 -8.94 5.61 14.50
CA GLU A 406 -9.66 6.73 15.14
C GLU A 406 -9.08 8.09 14.72
N GLU A 407 -7.78 8.15 14.43
CA GLU A 407 -7.12 9.35 13.92
C GLU A 407 -7.64 9.78 12.54
N LEU A 408 -8.24 8.85 11.77
CA LEU A 408 -8.92 9.12 10.50
C LEU A 408 -10.44 9.33 10.67
N GLY A 409 -10.94 9.36 11.90
CA GLY A 409 -12.36 9.55 12.22
C GLY A 409 -13.20 8.27 12.15
N TYR A 410 -12.57 7.09 12.17
CA TYR A 410 -13.29 5.82 12.32
C TYR A 410 -13.32 5.41 13.80
N GLU A 411 -14.44 5.65 14.47
CA GLU A 411 -14.66 5.17 15.84
C GLU A 411 -14.85 3.64 15.85
N SER A 412 -14.29 2.94 16.84
CA SER A 412 -14.68 1.57 17.14
C SER A 412 -16.06 1.58 17.81
N ASP A 413 -17.05 0.92 17.20
CA ASP A 413 -18.39 0.71 17.78
C ASP A 413 -18.36 -0.06 19.11
#